data_AF-A0A0C3C2Q8-F1
#
_entry.id   AF-A0A0C3C2Q8-F1
#
_cell.length_a   1.000
_cell.length_b   1.000
_cell.length_c   1.000
_cell.angle_alpha   90.00
_cell.angle_beta   90.00
_cell.angle_gamma   90.00
#
_symmetry.space_group_name_H-M   'P 1'
#
loop_
_entity.id
_entity.type
_entity.pdbx_description
1 polymer ?
#
loop_
_entity_poly.entity_id
_entity_poly.type
_entity_poly.pdbx_seq_one_letter_code
_entity_poly.pdbx_strand_id
1 'polypeptide(L)'
;MASSFEISQALPAELSEKARWSAESNLDLDSRNPVVETSELAYKATALVQINDEGVKQAATHIRQKLLNESYTPRTWRTHPLHICPEEPFKPEDPLNKTVLDWIFLISSLNFSFWSELEGKPDRYGVEWFSGWDSNETKVWTGYWSLVASLNRALEEDIPITTPQFYSSEILCPDSLIEYVFRKANQANESIPLLKERIAVMREVGFILCSSYGGSFQGFFDEFQRQNDGKGTALDLVKMVTQTFPAFRDEVYYEGTKVCLWKRAQILVAETWAAFYPPNPNDPHPLFPGSQGPEIQRLTMFADYRVPQILHHLVILSYPPSLLRKLHSHTPLTSGSREELSLRAASIVAVERVREEILRLIKEEHGESEKGSDEGSVSSVLIDFYLWDLAKKVESGEETIEGIETAQMAPIHRTRSIWY
;
A
#
# COMPACT_ATOMS: atom_id res chain seq x y z
N MET A 1 9.60 40.86 -66.31
CA MET A 1 10.13 41.61 -65.15
C MET A 1 8.96 41.90 -64.22
N ALA A 2 8.83 41.14 -63.14
CA ALA A 2 7.94 41.46 -62.03
C ALA A 2 8.59 40.89 -60.77
N SER A 3 8.99 41.78 -59.87
CA SER A 3 9.82 41.52 -58.70
C SER A 3 9.01 41.08 -57.50
N SER A 4 9.55 40.05 -56.84
CA SER A 4 9.42 39.61 -55.46
C SER A 4 8.87 40.62 -54.43
N PHE A 5 7.83 40.19 -53.72
CA PHE A 5 7.49 40.62 -52.36
C PHE A 5 7.77 39.46 -51.41
N GLU A 6 8.74 39.63 -50.50
CA GLU A 6 8.94 38.77 -49.33
C GLU A 6 8.15 39.35 -48.15
N ILE A 7 7.28 38.53 -47.58
CA ILE A 7 6.66 38.77 -46.27
C ILE A 7 7.33 37.83 -45.29
N SER A 8 8.06 38.42 -44.34
CA SER A 8 8.64 37.78 -43.16
C SER A 8 7.54 37.09 -42.34
N GLN A 9 7.50 35.75 -42.34
CA GLN A 9 6.77 34.96 -41.35
C GLN A 9 7.71 34.59 -40.20
N ALA A 10 7.39 35.10 -39.01
CA ALA A 10 7.99 34.70 -37.75
C ALA A 10 7.56 33.26 -37.40
N LEU A 11 8.53 32.41 -37.08
CA LEU A 11 8.32 31.09 -36.46
C LEU A 11 7.81 31.25 -35.02
N PRO A 12 6.78 30.51 -34.57
CA PRO A 12 6.44 30.45 -33.15
C PRO A 12 7.47 29.59 -32.40
N ALA A 13 7.85 30.09 -31.23
CA ALA A 13 8.78 29.49 -30.28
C ALA A 13 8.36 28.09 -29.80
N GLU A 14 9.37 27.28 -29.49
CA GLU A 14 9.28 25.94 -28.92
C GLU A 14 8.41 25.90 -27.64
N LEU A 15 7.42 25.01 -27.65
CA LEU A 15 6.61 24.66 -26.48
C LEU A 15 7.47 23.87 -25.47
N SER A 16 7.51 24.32 -24.22
CA SER A 16 8.26 23.66 -23.13
C SER A 16 7.81 22.20 -22.92
N GLU A 17 8.74 21.33 -22.51
CA GLU A 17 8.48 19.91 -22.17
C GLU A 17 7.34 19.71 -21.16
N LYS A 18 7.05 20.69 -20.29
CA LYS A 18 5.88 20.67 -19.40
C LYS A 18 4.53 20.62 -20.14
N ALA A 19 4.45 21.19 -21.34
CA ALA A 19 3.23 21.19 -22.16
C ALA A 19 3.05 19.89 -22.97
N ARG A 20 4.11 19.10 -23.16
CA ARG A 20 4.00 17.79 -23.81
C ARG A 20 3.45 16.72 -22.87
N TRP A 21 3.77 16.79 -21.57
CA TRP A 21 3.20 15.86 -20.58
C TRP A 21 1.76 16.16 -20.17
N SER A 22 1.29 17.40 -20.32
CA SER A 22 -0.11 17.75 -20.01
C SER A 22 -1.11 17.29 -21.09
N ALA A 23 -0.64 16.86 -22.26
CA ALA A 23 -1.51 16.48 -23.38
C ALA A 23 -1.91 15.00 -23.39
N GLU A 24 -1.23 14.15 -22.59
CA GLU A 24 -1.58 12.72 -22.43
C GLU A 24 -2.40 12.44 -21.15
N SER A 25 -2.64 13.45 -20.31
CA SER A 25 -3.37 13.30 -19.05
C SER A 25 -4.82 13.79 -19.12
N ASN A 26 -5.55 13.44 -20.19
CA ASN A 26 -7.01 13.38 -20.10
C ASN A 26 -7.37 12.11 -19.32
N LEU A 27 -7.15 12.15 -18.01
CA LEU A 27 -7.64 11.13 -17.08
C LEU A 27 -9.16 11.25 -17.06
N ASP A 28 -9.79 10.35 -17.82
CA ASP A 28 -11.22 10.11 -17.78
C ASP A 28 -11.65 9.95 -16.32
N LEU A 29 -12.57 10.82 -15.87
CA LEU A 29 -13.12 10.79 -14.50
C LEU A 29 -13.87 9.48 -14.23
N ASP A 30 -14.17 8.72 -15.29
CA ASP A 30 -14.79 7.39 -15.28
C ASP A 30 -13.75 6.23 -15.37
N SER A 31 -12.45 6.52 -15.34
CA SER A 31 -11.41 5.50 -15.53
C SER A 31 -11.35 4.51 -14.35
N ARG A 32 -11.52 3.22 -14.69
CA ARG A 32 -11.20 2.05 -13.85
C ARG A 32 -9.76 2.19 -13.31
N ASN A 33 -9.50 1.72 -12.09
CA ASN A 33 -8.16 1.73 -11.51
C ASN A 33 -7.17 0.98 -12.45
N PRO A 34 -6.11 1.63 -12.97
CA PRO A 34 -5.14 0.99 -13.87
C PRO A 34 -4.49 -0.27 -13.29
N VAL A 35 -4.40 -0.36 -11.97
CA VAL A 35 -3.90 -1.57 -11.29
C VAL A 35 -4.78 -2.77 -11.59
N VAL A 36 -6.12 -2.61 -11.59
CA VAL A 36 -7.06 -3.70 -11.88
C VAL A 36 -6.93 -4.14 -13.34
N GLU A 37 -7.03 -3.18 -14.27
CA GLU A 37 -7.01 -3.48 -15.71
C GLU A 37 -5.69 -4.16 -16.12
N THR A 38 -4.56 -3.59 -15.70
CA THR A 38 -3.26 -4.14 -16.09
C THR A 38 -2.92 -5.44 -15.35
N SER A 39 -3.44 -5.66 -14.14
CA SER A 39 -3.32 -6.95 -13.44
C SER A 39 -4.14 -8.05 -14.12
N GLU A 40 -5.32 -7.75 -14.67
CA GLU A 40 -6.08 -8.72 -15.47
C GLU A 40 -5.33 -9.13 -16.74
N LEU A 41 -4.69 -8.17 -17.41
CA LEU A 41 -3.83 -8.44 -18.57
C LEU A 41 -2.61 -9.27 -18.17
N ALA A 42 -1.92 -8.91 -17.09
CA ALA A 42 -0.76 -9.64 -16.58
C ALA A 42 -1.12 -11.05 -16.10
N TYR A 43 -2.27 -11.23 -15.46
CA TYR A 43 -2.78 -12.53 -15.05
C TYR A 43 -2.96 -13.46 -16.27
N LYS A 44 -3.62 -12.96 -17.33
CA LYS A 44 -3.80 -13.70 -18.59
C LYS A 44 -2.49 -13.99 -19.29
N ALA A 45 -1.58 -13.01 -19.39
CA ALA A 45 -0.31 -13.15 -20.10
C ALA A 45 0.67 -14.08 -19.37
N THR A 46 0.74 -13.98 -18.03
CA THR A 46 1.62 -14.85 -17.25
C THR A 46 1.11 -16.29 -17.21
N ALA A 47 -0.20 -16.53 -17.17
CA ALA A 47 -0.84 -17.85 -17.25
C ALA A 47 -0.14 -18.93 -16.39
N LEU A 48 0.29 -18.57 -15.17
CA LEU A 48 1.06 -19.46 -14.29
C LEU A 48 0.25 -19.79 -13.02
N VAL A 49 -0.05 -18.79 -12.21
CA VAL A 49 -1.00 -18.93 -11.09
C VAL A 49 -2.42 -18.94 -11.63
N GLN A 50 -3.29 -19.79 -11.09
CA GLN A 50 -4.70 -19.89 -11.48
C GLN A 50 -5.60 -19.48 -10.32
N ILE A 51 -6.73 -18.84 -10.64
CA ILE A 51 -7.77 -18.51 -9.66
C ILE A 51 -8.83 -19.61 -9.70
N ASN A 52 -9.17 -20.17 -8.54
CA ASN A 52 -10.22 -21.16 -8.38
C ASN A 52 -11.53 -20.49 -7.99
N ASP A 53 -12.50 -20.45 -8.91
CA ASP A 53 -13.77 -19.77 -8.68
C ASP A 53 -14.61 -20.39 -7.55
N GLU A 54 -14.49 -21.68 -7.27
CA GLU A 54 -15.16 -22.30 -6.12
C GLU A 54 -14.50 -21.89 -4.80
N GLY A 55 -13.16 -21.83 -4.77
CA GLY A 55 -12.40 -21.30 -3.64
C GLY A 55 -12.74 -19.84 -3.35
N VAL A 56 -12.93 -19.03 -4.39
CA VAL A 56 -13.41 -17.64 -4.27
C VAL A 56 -14.76 -17.58 -3.55
N LYS A 57 -15.74 -18.41 -3.94
CA LYS A 57 -17.08 -18.41 -3.32
C LYS A 57 -17.07 -18.82 -1.86
N GLN A 58 -16.32 -19.88 -1.54
CA GLN A 58 -16.19 -20.36 -0.17
C GLN A 58 -15.49 -19.32 0.71
N ALA A 59 -14.38 -18.75 0.22
CA ALA A 59 -13.65 -17.72 0.94
C ALA A 59 -14.46 -16.42 1.09
N ALA A 60 -15.20 -15.98 0.07
CA ALA A 60 -16.07 -14.81 0.15
C ALA A 60 -17.13 -14.96 1.24
N THR A 61 -17.76 -16.13 1.34
CA THR A 61 -18.72 -16.45 2.40
C THR A 61 -18.05 -16.37 3.79
N HIS A 62 -16.88 -17.01 3.93
CA HIS A 62 -16.13 -17.03 5.19
C HIS A 62 -15.67 -15.62 5.61
N ILE A 63 -15.04 -14.88 4.70
CA ILE A 63 -14.52 -13.52 4.93
C ILE A 63 -15.67 -12.60 5.30
N ARG A 64 -16.80 -12.64 4.58
CA ARG A 64 -17.97 -11.82 4.90
C ARG A 64 -18.48 -12.09 6.32
N GLN A 65 -18.64 -13.36 6.69
CA GLN A 65 -19.07 -13.72 8.05
C GLN A 65 -18.10 -13.19 9.11
N LYS A 66 -16.79 -13.28 8.84
CA LYS A 66 -15.74 -12.77 9.73
C LYS A 66 -15.78 -11.25 9.85
N LEU A 67 -15.90 -10.52 8.75
CA LEU A 67 -16.02 -9.06 8.74
C LEU A 67 -17.25 -8.58 9.55
N LEU A 68 -18.39 -9.28 9.42
CA LEU A 68 -19.61 -8.99 10.18
C LEU A 68 -19.46 -9.32 11.68
N ASN A 69 -18.94 -10.50 12.01
CA ASN A 69 -18.86 -10.99 13.38
C ASN A 69 -17.79 -10.26 14.21
N GLU A 70 -16.66 -9.93 13.59
CA GLU A 70 -15.53 -9.28 14.26
C GLU A 70 -15.64 -7.75 14.21
N SER A 71 -16.68 -7.20 13.55
CA SER A 71 -16.86 -5.75 13.35
C SER A 71 -15.59 -5.10 12.83
N TYR A 72 -14.94 -5.73 11.85
CA TYR A 72 -13.68 -5.25 11.31
C TYR A 72 -13.93 -3.99 10.48
N THR A 73 -13.54 -2.83 11.02
CA THR A 73 -13.77 -1.51 10.41
C THR A 73 -12.45 -0.84 10.06
N PRO A 74 -12.44 0.24 9.27
CA PRO A 74 -11.23 1.04 9.05
C PRO A 74 -10.60 1.53 10.36
N ARG A 75 -11.42 1.71 11.41
CA ARG A 75 -10.96 2.12 12.74
C ARG A 75 -10.13 1.05 13.44
N THR A 76 -10.16 -0.21 13.01
CA THR A 76 -9.26 -1.26 13.52
C THR A 76 -7.79 -0.83 13.39
N TRP A 77 -7.43 -0.11 12.32
CA TRP A 77 -6.07 0.44 12.14
C TRP A 77 -5.64 1.30 13.33
N ARG A 78 -6.54 2.10 13.91
CA ARG A 78 -6.25 2.99 15.06
C ARG A 78 -6.00 2.23 16.37
N THR A 79 -6.27 0.92 16.42
CA THR A 79 -6.11 0.12 17.64
C THR A 79 -4.70 -0.44 17.81
N HIS A 80 -3.86 -0.39 16.76
CA HIS A 80 -2.51 -0.94 16.84
C HIS A 80 -1.61 -0.03 17.71
N PRO A 81 -0.91 -0.57 18.71
CA PRO A 81 -0.22 0.22 19.74
C PRO A 81 0.99 1.02 19.23
N LEU A 82 1.48 0.72 18.03
CA LEU A 82 2.57 1.48 17.38
C LEU A 82 2.09 2.67 16.56
N HIS A 83 0.79 2.80 16.29
CA HIS A 83 0.29 3.84 15.40
C HIS A 83 0.14 5.17 16.13
N ILE A 84 0.60 6.25 15.49
CA ILE A 84 0.31 7.61 15.92
C ILE A 84 -1.03 8.00 15.29
N CYS A 85 -2.02 8.33 16.11
CA CYS A 85 -3.38 8.64 15.66
C CYS A 85 -3.67 10.15 15.79
N PRO A 86 -4.50 10.73 14.90
CA PRO A 86 -4.96 12.11 15.06
C PRO A 86 -5.94 12.23 16.24
N GLU A 87 -6.05 13.45 16.79
CA GLU A 87 -6.98 13.75 17.89
C GLU A 87 -8.44 13.49 17.49
N GLU A 88 -9.24 13.11 18.49
CA GLU A 88 -10.70 13.02 18.37
C GLU A 88 -11.38 13.96 19.38
N PRO A 89 -12.33 14.81 18.93
CA PRO A 89 -12.79 14.98 17.54
C PRO A 89 -11.72 15.63 16.64
N PHE A 90 -11.77 15.33 15.33
CA PHE A 90 -10.85 15.91 14.35
C PHE A 90 -10.93 17.43 14.34
N LYS A 91 -9.77 18.09 14.40
CA LYS A 91 -9.62 19.55 14.31
C LYS A 91 -8.65 19.85 13.16
N PRO A 92 -9.05 20.58 12.10
CA PRO A 92 -8.17 20.84 10.95
C PRO A 92 -6.83 21.48 11.32
N GLU A 93 -6.84 22.41 12.27
CA GLU A 93 -5.67 23.20 12.69
C GLU A 93 -4.75 22.48 13.70
N ASP A 94 -5.04 21.23 14.06
CA ASP A 94 -4.23 20.49 15.01
C ASP A 94 -2.87 20.11 14.39
N PRO A 95 -1.73 20.53 15.00
CA PRO A 95 -0.41 20.18 14.49
C PRO A 95 -0.15 18.67 14.49
N LEU A 96 -0.87 17.87 15.28
CA LEU A 96 -0.76 16.41 15.27
C LEU A 96 -1.17 15.82 13.91
N ASN A 97 -2.09 16.47 13.17
CA ASN A 97 -2.47 16.02 11.82
C ASN A 97 -1.25 15.99 10.89
N LYS A 98 -0.41 17.03 10.94
CA LYS A 98 0.84 17.10 10.18
C LYS A 98 1.77 15.96 10.57
N THR A 99 1.95 15.76 11.87
CA THR A 99 2.83 14.71 12.42
C THR A 99 2.39 13.32 11.96
N VAL A 100 1.09 13.01 12.03
CA VAL A 100 0.52 11.74 11.58
C VAL A 100 0.73 11.57 10.07
N LEU A 101 0.42 12.59 9.27
CA LEU A 101 0.58 12.53 7.81
C LEU A 101 2.03 12.30 7.39
N ASP A 102 2.99 13.03 7.98
CA ASP A 102 4.42 12.87 7.68
C ASP A 102 4.94 11.49 8.13
N TRP A 103 4.45 10.99 9.26
CA TRP A 103 4.79 9.67 9.79
C TRP A 103 4.26 8.53 8.90
N ILE A 104 2.98 8.57 8.49
CA ILE A 104 2.39 7.59 7.56
C ILE A 104 3.14 7.63 6.22
N PHE A 105 3.45 8.83 5.72
CA PHE A 105 4.15 9.00 4.45
C PHE A 105 5.54 8.36 4.47
N LEU A 106 6.33 8.58 5.52
CA LEU A 106 7.65 7.98 5.62
C LEU A 106 7.58 6.45 5.78
N ILE A 107 6.65 5.93 6.60
CA ILE A 107 6.44 4.49 6.73
C ILE A 107 6.08 3.86 5.39
N SER A 108 5.11 4.42 4.68
CA SER A 108 4.68 3.94 3.37
C SER A 108 5.80 4.03 2.32
N SER A 109 6.63 5.07 2.38
CA SER A 109 7.82 5.22 1.55
C SER A 109 8.86 4.12 1.79
N LEU A 110 8.82 3.46 2.96
CA LEU A 110 9.76 2.42 3.35
C LEU A 110 9.10 1.03 3.47
N ASN A 111 7.83 0.87 3.11
CA ASN A 111 7.07 -0.37 3.29
C ASN A 111 7.39 -1.42 2.21
N PHE A 112 8.62 -1.96 2.22
CA PHE A 112 9.07 -2.97 1.28
C PHE A 112 10.08 -3.97 1.90
N SER A 113 10.13 -5.18 1.35
CA SER A 113 11.15 -6.22 1.58
C SER A 113 11.34 -6.67 3.04
N PHE A 114 10.28 -7.03 3.77
CA PHE A 114 10.39 -7.44 5.19
C PHE A 114 10.58 -8.93 5.48
N TRP A 115 10.54 -9.80 4.47
CA TRP A 115 10.78 -11.23 4.67
C TRP A 115 12.24 -11.51 5.08
N SER A 116 12.42 -12.53 5.91
CA SER A 116 13.71 -12.95 6.47
C SER A 116 14.07 -14.40 6.10
N GLU A 117 15.36 -14.71 6.01
CA GLU A 117 15.82 -16.11 5.87
C GLU A 117 15.76 -16.85 7.22
N LEU A 118 15.73 -16.09 8.31
CA LEU A 118 15.58 -16.53 9.69
C LEU A 118 14.14 -16.35 10.19
N GLU A 119 13.14 -16.33 9.30
CA GLU A 119 11.71 -16.26 9.67
C GLU A 119 11.38 -17.31 10.75
N GLY A 120 10.62 -16.90 11.78
CA GLY A 120 10.29 -17.75 12.93
C GLY A 120 11.43 -17.97 13.94
N LYS A 121 12.64 -17.45 13.70
CA LYS A 121 13.77 -17.54 14.63
C LYS A 121 13.99 -16.23 15.39
N PRO A 122 14.48 -16.28 16.64
CA PRO A 122 14.69 -15.08 17.46
C PRO A 122 15.85 -14.21 16.97
N ASP A 123 16.73 -14.74 16.11
CA ASP A 123 17.92 -14.05 15.59
C ASP A 123 17.70 -13.38 14.22
N ARG A 124 16.47 -13.33 13.71
CA ARG A 124 16.11 -12.50 12.55
C ARG A 124 16.24 -11.01 12.84
N TYR A 125 16.21 -10.18 11.80
CA TYR A 125 16.14 -8.73 11.99
C TYR A 125 14.87 -8.35 12.79
N GLY A 126 15.09 -7.57 13.84
CA GLY A 126 14.05 -7.02 14.68
C GLY A 126 14.54 -5.79 15.42
N VAL A 127 13.61 -5.02 15.95
CA VAL A 127 13.85 -3.76 16.64
C VAL A 127 13.24 -3.85 18.03
N GLU A 128 14.09 -3.73 19.05
CA GLU A 128 13.64 -3.61 20.44
C GLU A 128 13.17 -2.19 20.70
N TRP A 129 11.91 -2.07 21.12
CA TRP A 129 11.27 -0.82 21.53
C TRP A 129 10.05 -1.12 22.42
N PHE A 130 9.34 -0.09 22.88
CA PHE A 130 8.12 -0.26 23.66
C PHE A 130 7.05 -1.08 22.93
N SER A 131 6.22 -1.78 23.70
CA SER A 131 5.08 -2.55 23.19
C SER A 131 3.95 -1.65 22.68
N GLY A 132 4.01 -0.34 22.98
CA GLY A 132 3.17 0.73 22.46
C GLY A 132 3.60 2.08 23.02
N TRP A 133 3.10 3.18 22.46
CA TRP A 133 3.39 4.53 22.97
C TRP A 133 2.94 4.75 24.43
N ASP A 134 1.89 4.05 24.86
CA ASP A 134 1.35 4.13 26.24
C ASP A 134 1.95 3.06 27.18
N SER A 135 3.02 2.37 26.79
CA SER A 135 3.60 1.26 27.52
C SER A 135 5.08 1.48 27.84
N ASN A 136 5.49 1.02 29.03
CA ASN A 136 6.91 0.96 29.43
C ASN A 136 7.53 -0.44 29.24
N GLU A 137 6.74 -1.43 28.80
CA GLU A 137 7.23 -2.78 28.52
C GLU A 137 7.89 -2.79 27.13
N THR A 138 9.11 -3.31 27.03
CA THR A 138 9.80 -3.47 25.74
C THR A 138 9.57 -4.85 25.16
N LYS A 139 9.53 -4.92 23.83
CA LYS A 139 9.61 -6.18 23.08
C LYS A 139 10.33 -5.99 21.76
N VAL A 140 10.65 -7.10 21.11
CA VAL A 140 11.29 -7.09 19.79
C VAL A 140 10.25 -7.22 18.69
N TRP A 141 10.13 -6.15 17.90
CA TRP A 141 9.26 -6.07 16.73
C TRP A 141 9.98 -6.59 15.50
N THR A 142 9.31 -7.39 14.67
CA THR A 142 9.87 -8.02 13.47
C THR A 142 8.98 -7.77 12.25
N GLY A 143 9.51 -8.03 11.05
CA GLY A 143 8.78 -7.79 9.79
C GLY A 143 8.43 -6.31 9.61
N TYR A 144 7.24 -6.01 9.07
CA TYR A 144 6.74 -4.64 8.93
C TYR A 144 6.80 -3.84 10.24
N TRP A 145 6.44 -4.46 11.37
CA TRP A 145 6.40 -3.77 12.66
C TRP A 145 7.77 -3.31 13.15
N SER A 146 8.86 -3.92 12.68
CA SER A 146 10.21 -3.44 12.98
C SER A 146 10.51 -2.07 12.35
N LEU A 147 9.96 -1.77 11.16
CA LEU A 147 10.06 -0.44 10.54
C LEU A 147 9.35 0.58 11.42
N VAL A 148 8.09 0.33 11.78
CA VAL A 148 7.29 1.25 12.59
C VAL A 148 7.95 1.51 13.93
N ALA A 149 8.38 0.44 14.63
CA ALA A 149 9.11 0.55 15.89
C ALA A 149 10.43 1.32 15.75
N SER A 150 11.18 1.16 14.66
CA SER A 150 12.44 1.90 14.45
C SER A 150 12.24 3.40 14.33
N LEU A 151 11.20 3.84 13.60
CA LEU A 151 10.89 5.26 13.43
C LEU A 151 10.32 5.85 14.71
N ASN A 152 9.45 5.13 15.42
CA ASN A 152 8.92 5.59 16.70
C ASN A 152 10.01 5.70 17.77
N ARG A 153 10.93 4.72 17.83
CA ARG A 153 12.10 4.79 18.72
C ARG A 153 12.97 6.00 18.42
N ALA A 154 13.18 6.33 17.14
CA ALA A 154 13.92 7.52 16.78
C ALA A 154 13.21 8.81 17.25
N LEU A 155 11.88 8.88 17.14
CA LEU A 155 11.09 10.00 17.66
C LEU A 155 11.17 10.11 19.18
N GLU A 156 11.15 8.98 19.90
CA GLU A 156 11.34 8.94 21.36
C GLU A 156 12.75 9.37 21.78
N GLU A 157 13.76 9.11 20.95
CA GLU A 157 15.15 9.57 21.12
C GLU A 157 15.39 11.02 20.63
N ASP A 158 14.33 11.82 20.46
CA ASP A 158 14.36 13.20 19.96
C ASP A 158 15.00 13.36 18.56
N ILE A 159 15.04 12.29 17.75
CA ILE A 159 15.47 12.36 16.35
C ILE A 159 14.25 12.66 15.49
N PRO A 160 14.19 13.81 14.77
CA PRO A 160 13.03 14.20 13.96
C PRO A 160 12.99 13.44 12.62
N ILE A 161 13.05 12.10 12.68
CA ILE A 161 13.26 11.22 11.52
C ILE A 161 12.12 11.29 10.50
N THR A 162 10.93 11.74 10.91
CA THR A 162 9.75 11.93 10.04
C THR A 162 9.73 13.29 9.33
N THR A 163 10.67 14.20 9.63
CA THR A 163 10.68 15.54 9.03
C THR A 163 11.40 15.54 7.68
N PRO A 164 10.73 15.91 6.56
CA PRO A 164 11.32 15.88 5.22
C PRO A 164 12.63 16.67 5.07
N GLN A 165 12.73 17.85 5.67
CA GLN A 165 13.96 18.67 5.66
C GLN A 165 15.12 17.97 6.37
N PHE A 166 14.82 17.15 7.38
CA PHE A 166 15.82 16.41 8.13
C PHE A 166 16.33 15.22 7.30
N TYR A 167 15.44 14.31 6.92
CA TYR A 167 15.84 13.08 6.23
C TYR A 167 16.25 13.29 4.77
N SER A 168 15.98 14.45 4.15
CA SER A 168 16.53 14.80 2.82
C SER A 168 17.96 15.33 2.85
N SER A 169 18.46 15.77 4.01
CA SER A 169 19.78 16.39 4.13
C SER A 169 20.81 15.43 4.70
N GLU A 170 21.87 15.17 3.94
CA GLU A 170 23.03 14.39 4.42
C GLU A 170 23.79 15.10 5.56
N ILE A 171 23.67 16.43 5.68
CA ILE A 171 24.29 17.19 6.75
C ILE A 171 23.50 17.05 8.06
N LEU A 172 22.17 17.17 8.00
CA LEU A 172 21.32 17.09 9.19
C LEU A 172 21.09 15.65 9.64
N CYS A 173 20.91 14.75 8.68
CA CYS A 173 20.65 13.34 8.90
C CYS A 173 21.66 12.52 8.08
N PRO A 174 22.93 12.38 8.51
CA PRO A 174 23.91 11.57 7.80
C PRO A 174 23.51 10.10 7.77
N ASP A 175 23.99 9.34 6.79
CA ASP A 175 23.64 7.92 6.61
C ASP A 175 23.92 7.07 7.86
N SER A 176 24.97 7.39 8.62
CA SER A 176 25.28 6.73 9.90
C SER A 176 24.19 6.94 10.97
N LEU A 177 23.48 8.07 10.93
CA LEU A 177 22.35 8.30 11.82
C LEU A 177 21.14 7.48 11.38
N ILE A 178 20.90 7.34 10.08
CA ILE A 178 19.84 6.48 9.54
C ILE A 178 20.14 5.00 9.86
N GLU A 179 21.40 4.56 9.76
CA GLU A 179 21.85 3.24 10.19
C GLU A 179 21.60 3.03 11.69
N TYR A 180 21.87 4.04 12.51
CA TYR A 180 21.57 4.01 13.94
C TYR A 180 20.07 3.93 14.23
N VAL A 181 19.20 4.62 13.47
CA VAL A 181 17.74 4.49 13.60
C VAL A 181 17.30 3.05 13.35
N PHE A 182 17.79 2.44 12.26
CA PHE A 182 17.47 1.06 11.87
C PHE A 182 18.28 -0.02 12.58
N ARG A 183 19.04 0.34 13.63
CA ARG A 183 19.84 -0.63 14.38
C ARG A 183 18.98 -1.77 14.92
N LYS A 184 19.51 -2.98 14.76
CA LYS A 184 18.87 -4.23 15.15
C LYS A 184 18.88 -4.44 16.67
N ALA A 185 17.98 -5.27 17.18
CA ALA A 185 18.00 -5.75 18.55
C ALA A 185 19.26 -6.60 18.81
N ASN A 186 19.71 -6.69 20.07
CA ASN A 186 20.98 -7.33 20.42
C ASN A 186 21.06 -8.82 19.99
N GLN A 187 19.94 -9.53 20.01
CA GLN A 187 19.87 -10.94 19.62
C GLN A 187 19.85 -11.17 18.09
N ALA A 188 19.66 -10.12 17.29
CA ALA A 188 19.49 -10.25 15.85
C ALA A 188 20.84 -10.41 15.12
N ASN A 189 20.90 -11.35 14.18
CA ASN A 189 22.05 -11.59 13.30
C ASN A 189 21.90 -10.90 11.94
N GLU A 190 20.68 -10.61 11.51
CA GLU A 190 20.40 -9.84 10.29
C GLU A 190 20.30 -8.33 10.55
N SER A 191 20.65 -7.53 9.55
CA SER A 191 20.37 -6.08 9.50
C SER A 191 19.12 -5.81 8.67
N ILE A 192 18.61 -4.57 8.71
CA ILE A 192 17.47 -4.21 7.85
C ILE A 192 17.83 -4.45 6.38
N PRO A 193 16.99 -5.15 5.62
CA PRO A 193 17.22 -5.35 4.20
C PRO A 193 17.11 -4.01 3.44
N LEU A 194 17.96 -3.86 2.44
CA LEU A 194 17.96 -2.72 1.50
C LEU A 194 18.14 -1.34 2.18
N LEU A 195 19.01 -1.25 3.19
CA LEU A 195 19.26 0.00 3.92
C LEU A 195 19.68 1.15 2.98
N LYS A 196 20.54 0.88 1.99
CA LYS A 196 21.00 1.90 1.03
C LYS A 196 19.84 2.44 0.19
N GLU A 197 18.97 1.54 -0.28
CA GLU A 197 17.79 1.91 -1.05
C GLU A 197 16.77 2.64 -0.19
N ARG A 198 16.61 2.28 1.09
CA ARG A 198 15.77 3.03 2.05
C ARG A 198 16.26 4.46 2.20
N ILE A 199 17.57 4.65 2.40
CA ILE A 199 18.19 5.98 2.47
C ILE A 199 17.93 6.75 1.17
N ALA A 200 18.18 6.13 0.01
CA ALA A 200 17.93 6.76 -1.29
C ALA A 200 16.47 7.21 -1.46
N VAL A 201 15.51 6.37 -1.06
CA VAL A 201 14.09 6.72 -1.08
C VAL A 201 13.80 7.89 -0.12
N MET A 202 14.35 7.88 1.11
CA MET A 202 14.21 9.01 2.05
C MET A 202 14.72 10.31 1.41
N ARG A 203 15.91 10.29 0.78
CA ARG A 203 16.45 11.48 0.10
C ARG A 203 15.53 11.96 -1.02
N GLU A 204 15.08 11.06 -1.89
CA GLU A 204 14.23 11.40 -3.04
C GLU A 204 12.90 12.03 -2.58
N VAL A 205 12.15 11.34 -1.74
CA VAL A 205 10.81 11.80 -1.34
C VAL A 205 10.90 13.08 -0.50
N GLY A 206 11.92 13.20 0.35
CA GLY A 206 12.14 14.38 1.17
C GLY A 206 12.52 15.59 0.35
N PHE A 207 13.39 15.42 -0.65
CA PHE A 207 13.76 16.49 -1.58
C PHE A 207 12.54 17.00 -2.36
N ILE A 208 11.69 16.10 -2.86
CA ILE A 208 10.46 16.46 -3.59
C ILE A 208 9.50 17.25 -2.68
N LEU A 209 9.26 16.77 -1.46
CA LEU A 209 8.41 17.46 -0.48
C LEU A 209 8.95 18.86 -0.16
N CYS A 210 10.26 18.98 0.11
CA CYS A 210 10.88 20.26 0.45
C CYS A 210 10.82 21.26 -0.72
N SER A 211 10.97 20.77 -1.94
CA SER A 211 11.02 21.63 -3.14
C SER A 211 9.66 22.14 -3.58
N SER A 212 8.58 21.37 -3.37
CA SER A 212 7.28 21.66 -4.00
C SER A 212 6.08 21.67 -3.06
N TYR A 213 6.23 21.19 -1.82
CA TYR A 213 5.08 20.89 -0.93
C TYR A 213 5.32 21.38 0.50
N GLY A 214 6.05 22.48 0.67
CA GLY A 214 6.35 23.05 2.00
C GLY A 214 7.17 22.13 2.92
N GLY A 215 7.75 21.06 2.37
CA GLY A 215 8.45 20.00 3.09
C GLY A 215 7.58 19.28 4.11
N SER A 216 6.37 18.91 3.70
CA SER A 216 5.43 18.11 4.48
C SER A 216 4.52 17.32 3.54
N PHE A 217 4.17 16.09 3.92
CA PHE A 217 3.12 15.35 3.21
C PHE A 217 1.75 16.04 3.36
N GLN A 218 1.52 16.79 4.45
CA GLN A 218 0.36 17.67 4.55
C GLN A 218 0.32 18.70 3.42
N GLY A 219 1.46 19.33 3.08
CA GLY A 219 1.50 20.28 1.96
C GLY A 219 1.26 19.63 0.60
N PHE A 220 1.64 18.36 0.43
CA PHE A 220 1.28 17.57 -0.75
C PHE A 220 -0.23 17.31 -0.79
N PHE A 221 -0.82 16.97 0.36
CA PHE A 221 -2.24 16.74 0.50
C PHE A 221 -3.07 18.02 0.28
N ASP A 222 -2.61 19.17 0.77
CA ASP A 222 -3.26 20.47 0.54
C ASP A 222 -3.27 20.82 -0.95
N GLU A 223 -2.17 20.57 -1.66
CA GLU A 223 -2.10 20.72 -3.11
C GLU A 223 -3.03 19.75 -3.83
N PHE A 224 -3.15 18.49 -3.37
CA PHE A 224 -4.13 17.54 -3.88
C PHE A 224 -5.57 18.06 -3.74
N GLN A 225 -5.94 18.57 -2.56
CA GLN A 225 -7.26 19.16 -2.33
C GLN A 225 -7.50 20.35 -3.25
N ARG A 226 -6.50 21.21 -3.45
CA ARG A 226 -6.56 22.37 -4.33
C ARG A 226 -6.72 21.99 -5.80
N GLN A 227 -6.04 20.95 -6.29
CA GLN A 227 -6.13 20.49 -7.67
C GLN A 227 -7.48 19.86 -8.02
N ASN A 228 -8.18 19.33 -7.01
CA ASN A 228 -9.44 18.61 -7.17
C ASN A 228 -10.65 19.38 -6.61
N ASP A 229 -10.51 20.66 -6.27
CA ASP A 229 -11.56 21.50 -5.66
C ASP A 229 -12.24 20.83 -4.45
N GLY A 230 -11.46 20.12 -3.62
CA GLY A 230 -11.96 19.38 -2.46
C GLY A 230 -12.76 18.10 -2.77
N LYS A 231 -12.80 17.67 -4.04
CA LYS A 231 -13.59 16.52 -4.52
C LYS A 231 -12.74 15.33 -4.98
N GLY A 232 -11.44 15.37 -4.74
CA GLY A 232 -10.54 14.28 -5.14
C GLY A 232 -10.85 13.00 -4.38
N THR A 233 -10.71 11.86 -5.04
CA THR A 233 -10.96 10.52 -4.48
C THR A 233 -9.66 9.86 -4.01
N ALA A 234 -9.76 8.72 -3.32
CA ALA A 234 -8.59 7.92 -2.94
C ALA A 234 -7.75 7.51 -4.16
N LEU A 235 -8.40 7.14 -5.28
CA LEU A 235 -7.69 6.77 -6.50
C LEU A 235 -6.98 7.98 -7.14
N ASP A 236 -7.56 9.17 -7.09
CA ASP A 236 -6.91 10.38 -7.60
C ASP A 236 -5.66 10.73 -6.78
N LEU A 237 -5.71 10.52 -5.46
CA LEU A 237 -4.54 10.68 -4.61
C LEU A 237 -3.44 9.65 -4.94
N VAL A 238 -3.80 8.38 -5.18
CA VAL A 238 -2.85 7.35 -5.65
C VAL A 238 -2.20 7.77 -6.97
N LYS A 239 -2.98 8.26 -7.94
CA LYS A 239 -2.48 8.76 -9.22
C LYS A 239 -1.50 9.93 -9.01
N MET A 240 -1.85 10.91 -8.18
CA MET A 240 -0.96 12.04 -7.88
C MET A 240 0.34 11.56 -7.19
N VAL A 241 0.25 10.63 -6.24
CA VAL A 241 1.44 10.05 -5.57
C VAL A 241 2.37 9.38 -6.57
N THR A 242 1.85 8.53 -7.46
CA THR A 242 2.67 7.80 -8.46
C THR A 242 3.26 8.70 -9.56
N GLN A 243 2.59 9.81 -9.86
CA GLN A 243 3.08 10.84 -10.77
C GLN A 243 4.21 11.65 -10.11
N THR A 244 4.04 12.05 -8.86
CA THR A 244 4.96 12.93 -8.14
C THR A 244 6.20 12.21 -7.59
N PHE A 245 6.04 10.99 -7.05
CA PHE A 245 7.11 10.27 -6.36
C PHE A 245 7.53 9.01 -7.13
N PRO A 246 8.68 9.02 -7.83
CA PRO A 246 9.18 7.87 -8.59
C PRO A 246 9.29 6.58 -7.77
N ALA A 247 9.72 6.67 -6.51
CA ALA A 247 9.79 5.53 -5.60
C ALA A 247 8.45 4.80 -5.38
N PHE A 248 7.30 5.42 -5.65
CA PHE A 248 5.98 4.81 -5.53
C PHE A 248 5.46 4.20 -6.85
N ARG A 249 6.16 4.40 -7.97
CA ARG A 249 5.75 3.99 -9.31
C ARG A 249 6.12 2.52 -9.60
N ASP A 250 5.51 1.62 -8.84
CA ASP A 250 5.64 0.16 -8.99
C ASP A 250 4.98 -0.31 -10.29
N GLU A 251 5.79 -0.36 -11.35
CA GLU A 251 5.41 -0.66 -12.73
C GLU A 251 6.45 -1.57 -13.40
N VAL A 252 5.98 -2.53 -14.19
CA VAL A 252 6.83 -3.46 -14.95
C VAL A 252 6.30 -3.63 -16.37
N TYR A 253 7.20 -3.76 -17.35
CA TYR A 253 6.82 -4.17 -18.70
C TYR A 253 6.90 -5.69 -18.83
N TYR A 254 5.78 -6.33 -19.19
CA TYR A 254 5.71 -7.76 -19.48
C TYR A 254 5.11 -7.96 -20.87
N GLU A 255 5.86 -8.62 -21.75
CA GLU A 255 5.46 -8.88 -23.14
C GLU A 255 4.98 -7.62 -23.90
N GLY A 256 5.65 -6.48 -23.66
CA GLY A 256 5.33 -5.20 -24.29
C GLY A 256 4.15 -4.44 -23.65
N THR A 257 3.48 -5.03 -22.67
CA THR A 257 2.39 -4.38 -21.91
C THR A 257 2.93 -3.82 -20.61
N LYS A 258 2.58 -2.56 -20.32
CA LYS A 258 2.88 -1.94 -19.02
C LYS A 258 1.90 -2.46 -17.97
N VAL A 259 2.43 -2.99 -16.88
CA VAL A 259 1.67 -3.46 -15.72
C VAL A 259 1.90 -2.54 -14.54
N CYS A 260 0.82 -2.03 -13.96
CA CYS A 260 0.83 -1.17 -12.78
C CYS A 260 0.39 -1.99 -11.56
N LEU A 261 1.20 -2.00 -10.51
CA LEU A 261 0.85 -2.68 -9.25
C LEU A 261 0.63 -1.66 -8.11
N TRP A 262 1.41 -0.56 -8.13
CA TRP A 262 1.27 0.61 -7.26
C TRP A 262 1.02 0.31 -5.78
N LYS A 263 1.58 -0.80 -5.26
CA LYS A 263 1.30 -1.34 -3.93
C LYS A 263 1.45 -0.27 -2.85
N ARG A 264 2.62 0.36 -2.76
CA ARG A 264 2.94 1.32 -1.69
C ARG A 264 2.13 2.61 -1.79
N ALA A 265 1.73 3.02 -3.00
CA ALA A 265 0.90 4.20 -3.20
C ALA A 265 -0.52 3.96 -2.69
N GLN A 266 -1.07 2.77 -2.97
CA GLN A 266 -2.38 2.38 -2.45
C GLN A 266 -2.37 2.19 -0.93
N ILE A 267 -1.31 1.60 -0.36
CA ILE A 267 -1.12 1.52 1.11
C ILE A 267 -1.11 2.91 1.74
N LEU A 268 -0.31 3.85 1.21
CA LEU A 268 -0.23 5.21 1.73
C LEU A 268 -1.61 5.86 1.85
N VAL A 269 -2.41 5.75 0.79
CA VAL A 269 -3.76 6.35 0.77
C VAL A 269 -4.72 5.60 1.70
N ALA A 270 -4.66 4.26 1.72
CA ALA A 270 -5.51 3.45 2.59
C ALA A 270 -5.23 3.66 4.08
N GLU A 271 -3.95 3.71 4.49
CA GLU A 271 -3.58 4.00 5.88
C GLU A 271 -3.91 5.45 6.27
N THR A 272 -3.72 6.42 5.36
CA THR A 272 -4.14 7.81 5.59
C THR A 272 -5.65 7.91 5.78
N TRP A 273 -6.44 7.21 4.96
CA TRP A 273 -7.89 7.12 5.12
C TRP A 273 -8.29 6.44 6.43
N ALA A 274 -7.67 5.32 6.78
CA ALA A 274 -7.99 4.59 8.01
C ALA A 274 -7.62 5.38 9.28
N ALA A 275 -6.48 6.08 9.27
CA ALA A 275 -6.02 6.90 10.39
C ALA A 275 -6.98 8.05 10.70
N PHE A 276 -7.55 8.69 9.68
CA PHE A 276 -8.46 9.82 9.83
C PHE A 276 -9.95 9.44 9.72
N TYR A 277 -10.26 8.14 9.77
CA TYR A 277 -11.63 7.64 9.63
C TYR A 277 -12.53 8.14 10.77
N PRO A 278 -13.72 8.73 10.48
CA PRO A 278 -14.56 9.33 11.51
C PRO A 278 -15.14 8.30 12.49
N PRO A 279 -15.45 8.70 13.75
CA PRO A 279 -16.07 7.80 14.74
C PRO A 279 -17.43 7.25 14.29
N ASN A 280 -18.24 8.07 13.62
CA ASN A 280 -19.49 7.65 13.00
C ASN A 280 -19.25 7.46 11.49
N PRO A 281 -19.51 6.27 10.92
CA PRO A 281 -19.29 6.00 9.50
C PRO A 281 -20.17 6.85 8.56
N ASN A 282 -21.23 7.47 9.08
CA ASN A 282 -22.09 8.38 8.32
C ASN A 282 -21.55 9.82 8.27
N ASP A 283 -20.56 10.16 9.10
CA ASP A 283 -19.95 11.48 9.06
C ASP A 283 -19.02 11.60 7.83
N PRO A 284 -18.93 12.77 7.19
CA PRO A 284 -17.99 12.99 6.10
C PRO A 284 -16.55 12.73 6.55
N HIS A 285 -15.76 12.07 5.70
CA HIS A 285 -14.35 11.86 5.98
C HIS A 285 -13.61 13.21 5.94
N PRO A 286 -12.86 13.60 7.00
CA PRO A 286 -12.28 14.94 7.10
C PRO A 286 -11.27 15.25 5.98
N LEU A 287 -10.55 14.23 5.50
CA LEU A 287 -9.60 14.36 4.40
C LEU A 287 -10.23 14.20 3.01
N PHE A 288 -11.46 13.70 2.91
CA PHE A 288 -12.16 13.53 1.63
C PHE A 288 -13.55 14.16 1.72
N PRO A 289 -13.63 15.50 1.81
CA PRO A 289 -14.86 16.21 2.17
C PRO A 289 -15.86 16.35 1.00
N GLY A 290 -15.45 16.00 -0.22
CA GLY A 290 -16.31 16.01 -1.39
C GLY A 290 -17.55 15.12 -1.22
N SER A 291 -18.62 15.41 -1.96
CA SER A 291 -19.89 14.67 -1.86
C SER A 291 -19.78 13.17 -2.20
N GLN A 292 -18.76 12.78 -2.95
CA GLN A 292 -18.45 11.38 -3.28
C GLN A 292 -17.64 10.68 -2.17
N GLY A 293 -17.05 11.45 -1.25
CA GLY A 293 -16.16 10.93 -0.23
C GLY A 293 -14.87 10.31 -0.81
N PRO A 294 -14.26 9.35 -0.10
CA PRO A 294 -12.99 8.75 -0.52
C PRO A 294 -13.10 7.78 -1.70
N GLU A 295 -14.27 7.20 -1.99
CA GLU A 295 -14.44 6.08 -2.94
C GLU A 295 -13.37 4.96 -2.76
N ILE A 296 -13.12 4.55 -1.52
CA ILE A 296 -12.06 3.59 -1.16
C ILE A 296 -12.16 2.26 -1.93
N GLN A 297 -13.38 1.89 -2.35
CA GLN A 297 -13.69 0.73 -3.17
C GLN A 297 -13.09 0.76 -4.59
N ARG A 298 -12.48 1.88 -5.01
CA ARG A 298 -11.69 1.99 -6.25
C ARG A 298 -10.25 1.51 -6.08
N LEU A 299 -9.75 1.39 -4.85
CA LEU A 299 -8.45 0.80 -4.57
C LEU A 299 -8.55 -0.73 -4.53
N THR A 300 -7.42 -1.39 -4.75
CA THR A 300 -7.30 -2.86 -4.73
C THR A 300 -6.69 -3.35 -3.41
N MET A 301 -6.58 -4.67 -3.27
CA MET A 301 -5.64 -5.30 -2.33
C MET A 301 -4.18 -4.91 -2.64
N PHE A 302 -3.29 -5.10 -1.69
CA PHE A 302 -1.88 -4.71 -1.79
C PHE A 302 -1.01 -5.95 -2.06
N ALA A 303 -0.61 -6.16 -3.31
CA ALA A 303 0.11 -7.36 -3.73
C ALA A 303 1.54 -7.48 -3.14
N ASP A 304 1.65 -7.99 -1.92
CA ASP A 304 2.90 -8.26 -1.18
C ASP A 304 3.27 -9.76 -1.18
N TYR A 305 4.16 -10.21 -0.28
CA TYR A 305 4.52 -11.64 -0.14
C TYR A 305 3.47 -12.48 0.58
N ARG A 306 2.75 -11.89 1.54
CA ARG A 306 1.92 -12.59 2.50
C ARG A 306 0.54 -12.86 1.94
N VAL A 307 -0.05 -11.91 1.24
CA VAL A 307 -1.41 -12.08 0.73
C VAL A 307 -1.50 -13.23 -0.30
N PRO A 308 -0.58 -13.41 -1.27
CA PRO A 308 -0.60 -14.59 -2.14
C PRO A 308 -0.57 -15.91 -1.34
N GLN A 309 0.19 -15.95 -0.25
CA GLN A 309 0.35 -17.11 0.61
C GLN A 309 -0.98 -17.55 1.27
N ILE A 310 -1.70 -16.60 1.86
CA ILE A 310 -2.99 -16.89 2.51
C ILE A 310 -4.08 -17.16 1.48
N LEU A 311 -4.05 -16.50 0.31
CA LEU A 311 -4.98 -16.80 -0.79
C LEU A 311 -4.79 -18.23 -1.32
N HIS A 312 -3.55 -18.75 -1.35
CA HIS A 312 -3.30 -20.16 -1.67
C HIS A 312 -3.83 -21.09 -0.57
N HIS A 313 -3.60 -20.75 0.70
CA HIS A 313 -4.11 -21.54 1.83
C HIS A 313 -5.65 -21.63 1.81
N LEU A 314 -6.33 -20.53 1.48
CA LEU A 314 -7.78 -20.44 1.28
C LEU A 314 -8.28 -21.09 -0.03
N VAL A 315 -7.40 -21.74 -0.80
CA VAL A 315 -7.73 -22.41 -2.07
C VAL A 315 -8.30 -21.44 -3.13
N ILE A 316 -8.11 -20.12 -2.95
CA ILE A 316 -8.46 -19.09 -3.93
C ILE A 316 -7.46 -19.13 -5.09
N LEU A 317 -6.16 -19.28 -4.76
CA LEU A 317 -5.09 -19.41 -5.74
C LEU A 317 -4.57 -20.84 -5.81
N SER A 318 -4.36 -21.33 -7.03
CA SER A 318 -3.73 -22.61 -7.32
C SER A 318 -2.38 -22.39 -7.99
N TYR A 319 -1.35 -23.07 -7.47
CA TYR A 319 0.02 -22.97 -7.98
C TYR A 319 0.44 -24.24 -8.73
N PRO A 320 1.14 -24.12 -9.86
CA PRO A 320 1.67 -25.30 -10.54
C PRO A 320 2.81 -25.92 -9.71
N PRO A 321 3.05 -27.25 -9.83
CA PRO A 321 4.09 -27.94 -9.05
C PRO A 321 5.50 -27.34 -9.21
N SER A 322 5.80 -26.74 -10.38
CA SER A 322 7.06 -26.05 -10.62
C SER A 322 7.24 -24.81 -9.74
N LEU A 323 6.18 -24.02 -9.53
CA LEU A 323 6.21 -22.85 -8.67
C LEU A 323 6.30 -23.27 -7.20
N LEU A 324 5.50 -24.25 -6.77
CA LEU A 324 5.57 -24.79 -5.40
C LEU A 324 6.98 -25.29 -5.05
N ARG A 325 7.65 -26.01 -5.96
CA ARG A 325 9.04 -26.43 -5.74
C ARG A 325 10.00 -25.25 -5.54
N LYS A 326 9.84 -24.15 -6.29
CA LYS A 326 10.65 -22.93 -6.10
C LYS A 326 10.39 -22.29 -4.73
N LEU A 327 9.13 -22.19 -4.32
CA LEU A 327 8.75 -21.62 -3.01
C LEU A 327 9.27 -22.48 -1.84
N HIS A 328 9.13 -23.80 -1.91
CA HIS A 328 9.63 -24.75 -0.90
C HIS A 328 11.14 -24.83 -0.81
N SER A 329 11.85 -24.67 -1.94
CA SER A 329 13.31 -24.54 -1.94
C SER A 329 13.78 -23.14 -1.56
N HIS A 330 12.86 -22.23 -1.23
CA HIS A 330 13.16 -20.84 -0.90
C HIS A 330 13.96 -20.10 -1.97
N THR A 331 13.80 -20.51 -3.23
CA THR A 331 14.49 -19.90 -4.37
C THR A 331 14.03 -18.44 -4.51
N PRO A 332 14.94 -17.45 -4.46
CA PRO A 332 14.57 -16.06 -4.67
C PRO A 332 13.96 -15.86 -6.06
N LEU A 333 12.85 -15.11 -6.13
CA LEU A 333 12.25 -14.71 -7.39
C LEU A 333 12.79 -13.33 -7.78
N THR A 334 13.17 -13.19 -9.05
CA THR A 334 13.57 -11.89 -9.60
C THR A 334 12.35 -10.98 -9.70
N SER A 335 12.49 -9.74 -9.25
CA SER A 335 11.44 -8.72 -9.40
C SER A 335 11.11 -8.52 -10.89
N GLY A 336 9.83 -8.51 -11.24
CA GLY A 336 9.36 -8.43 -12.63
C GLY A 336 9.47 -9.74 -13.42
N SER A 337 9.90 -10.84 -12.81
CA SER A 337 9.85 -12.17 -13.44
C SER A 337 8.42 -12.63 -13.65
N ARG A 338 8.20 -13.56 -14.58
CA ARG A 338 6.89 -14.17 -14.83
C ARG A 338 6.28 -14.74 -13.55
N GLU A 339 7.08 -15.43 -12.72
CA GLU A 339 6.61 -16.02 -11.46
C GLU A 339 6.18 -14.96 -10.44
N GLU A 340 7.01 -13.95 -10.21
CA GLU A 340 6.72 -12.88 -9.25
C GLU A 340 5.52 -12.04 -9.70
N LEU A 341 5.47 -11.67 -10.98
CA LEU A 341 4.35 -10.94 -11.55
C LEU A 341 3.05 -11.75 -11.51
N SER A 342 3.11 -13.06 -11.81
CA SER A 342 1.92 -13.91 -11.77
C SER A 342 1.33 -14.01 -10.37
N LEU A 343 2.18 -14.16 -9.33
CA LEU A 343 1.73 -14.18 -7.94
C LEU A 343 1.03 -12.87 -7.54
N ARG A 344 1.62 -11.72 -7.91
CA ARG A 344 1.09 -10.41 -7.54
C ARG A 344 -0.20 -10.07 -8.31
N ALA A 345 -0.18 -10.22 -9.63
CA ALA A 345 -1.33 -9.93 -10.49
C ALA A 345 -2.52 -10.86 -10.21
N ALA A 346 -2.28 -12.17 -10.03
CA ALA A 346 -3.35 -13.11 -9.69
C ALA A 346 -3.98 -12.79 -8.34
N SER A 347 -3.20 -12.32 -7.36
CA SER A 347 -3.72 -11.93 -6.04
C SER A 347 -4.65 -10.71 -6.13
N ILE A 348 -4.29 -9.70 -6.93
CA ILE A 348 -5.15 -8.54 -7.17
C ILE A 348 -6.47 -8.98 -7.80
N VAL A 349 -6.41 -9.73 -8.90
CA VAL A 349 -7.61 -10.21 -9.61
C VAL A 349 -8.45 -11.12 -8.71
N ALA A 350 -7.83 -11.97 -7.89
CA ALA A 350 -8.53 -12.87 -6.99
C ALA A 350 -9.32 -12.11 -5.90
N VAL A 351 -8.72 -11.10 -5.27
CA VAL A 351 -9.43 -10.33 -4.23
C VAL A 351 -10.53 -9.46 -4.83
N GLU A 352 -10.37 -8.93 -6.04
CA GLU A 352 -11.47 -8.27 -6.75
C GLU A 352 -12.65 -9.23 -6.96
N ARG A 353 -12.40 -10.48 -7.38
CA ARG A 353 -13.46 -11.50 -7.49
C ARG A 353 -14.08 -11.87 -6.15
N VAL A 354 -13.29 -11.95 -5.08
CA VAL A 354 -13.82 -12.18 -3.72
C VAL A 354 -14.74 -11.03 -3.31
N ARG A 355 -14.34 -9.77 -3.57
CA ARG A 355 -15.19 -8.60 -3.29
C ARG A 355 -16.49 -8.64 -4.08
N GLU A 356 -16.42 -8.89 -5.38
CA GLU A 356 -17.60 -9.02 -6.26
C GLU A 356 -18.57 -10.10 -5.74
N GLU A 357 -18.03 -11.23 -5.29
CA GLU A 357 -18.82 -12.31 -4.72
C GLU A 357 -19.44 -11.95 -3.37
N ILE A 358 -18.73 -11.24 -2.49
CA ILE A 358 -19.31 -10.70 -1.24
C ILE A 358 -20.48 -9.75 -1.54
N LEU A 359 -20.31 -8.85 -2.52
CA LEU A 359 -21.37 -7.93 -2.95
C LEU A 359 -22.58 -8.68 -3.54
N ARG A 360 -22.35 -9.75 -4.31
CA ARG A 360 -23.41 -10.63 -4.80
C ARG A 360 -24.22 -11.24 -3.65
N LEU A 361 -23.53 -11.78 -2.63
CA LEU A 361 -24.18 -12.36 -1.46
C LEU A 361 -25.00 -11.33 -0.66
N ILE A 362 -24.48 -10.11 -0.50
CA ILE A 362 -25.21 -9.01 0.17
C ILE A 362 -26.52 -8.70 -0.58
N LYS A 363 -26.45 -8.59 -1.91
CA LYS A 363 -27.60 -8.29 -2.76
C LYS A 363 -28.67 -9.39 -2.71
N GLU A 364 -28.26 -10.66 -2.60
CA GLU A 364 -29.17 -11.80 -2.48
C GLU A 364 -29.92 -11.83 -1.14
N GLU A 365 -29.29 -11.38 -0.06
CA GLU A 365 -29.90 -11.35 1.27
C GLU A 365 -30.86 -10.18 1.49
N HIS A 366 -30.52 -8.98 1.02
CA HIS A 366 -31.29 -7.76 1.28
C HIS A 366 -32.31 -7.41 0.17
N GLY A 367 -32.27 -8.12 -0.97
CA GLY A 367 -33.08 -7.81 -2.15
C GLY A 367 -32.69 -6.48 -2.83
N GLU A 368 -33.32 -6.13 -3.96
CA GLU A 368 -32.97 -4.93 -4.74
C GLU A 368 -33.33 -3.58 -4.06
N SER A 369 -33.95 -3.63 -2.88
CA SER A 369 -34.66 -2.50 -2.26
C SER A 369 -33.82 -1.69 -1.27
N GLU A 370 -32.67 -2.19 -0.80
CA GLU A 370 -31.78 -1.49 0.14
C GLU A 370 -30.45 -1.09 -0.53
N LYS A 371 -30.52 -0.23 -1.55
CA LYS A 371 -29.34 0.37 -2.24
C LYS A 371 -28.54 1.37 -1.37
N GLY A 372 -28.64 1.30 -0.04
CA GLY A 372 -28.32 2.42 0.84
C GLY A 372 -27.15 2.25 1.81
N SER A 373 -26.93 1.06 2.38
CA SER A 373 -26.00 0.92 3.52
C SER A 373 -24.85 -0.07 3.32
N ASP A 374 -25.04 -1.16 2.56
CA ASP A 374 -24.04 -2.24 2.51
C ASP A 374 -23.19 -2.30 1.23
N GLU A 375 -23.66 -1.79 0.08
CA GLU A 375 -22.86 -1.80 -1.17
C GLU A 375 -21.61 -0.91 -1.08
N GLY A 376 -21.58 0.04 -0.14
CA GLY A 376 -20.40 0.87 0.16
C GLY A 376 -19.51 0.35 1.29
N SER A 377 -19.88 -0.74 1.98
CA SER A 377 -19.19 -1.17 3.20
C SER A 377 -17.97 -2.06 2.95
N VAL A 378 -17.95 -2.82 1.84
CA VAL A 378 -16.87 -3.77 1.55
C VAL A 378 -15.96 -3.28 0.44
N SER A 379 -14.68 -3.08 0.76
CA SER A 379 -13.63 -2.72 -0.19
C SER A 379 -12.51 -3.77 -0.20
N SER A 380 -11.76 -3.85 -1.31
CA SER A 380 -10.59 -4.72 -1.40
C SER A 380 -9.51 -4.35 -0.39
N VAL A 381 -9.48 -3.09 0.07
CA VAL A 381 -8.63 -2.60 1.17
C VAL A 381 -8.99 -3.27 2.49
N LEU A 382 -10.29 -3.34 2.83
CA LEU A 382 -10.73 -4.00 4.06
C LEU A 382 -10.50 -5.52 4.02
N ILE A 383 -10.73 -6.13 2.86
CA ILE A 383 -10.43 -7.55 2.66
C ILE A 383 -8.93 -7.79 2.82
N ASP A 384 -8.07 -6.92 2.28
CA ASP A 384 -6.61 -7.03 2.41
C ASP A 384 -6.14 -6.92 3.87
N PHE A 385 -6.62 -5.93 4.61
CA PHE A 385 -6.31 -5.78 6.04
C PHE A 385 -6.66 -7.04 6.83
N TYR A 386 -7.86 -7.59 6.60
CA TYR A 386 -8.27 -8.86 7.20
C TYR A 386 -7.37 -10.03 6.78
N LEU A 387 -7.10 -10.20 5.48
CA LEU A 387 -6.28 -11.30 4.95
C LEU A 387 -4.85 -11.25 5.49
N TRP A 388 -4.27 -10.06 5.64
CA TRP A 388 -2.92 -9.88 6.16
C TRP A 388 -2.83 -10.24 7.64
N ASP A 389 -3.80 -9.82 8.45
CA ASP A 389 -3.90 -10.21 9.86
C ASP A 389 -4.12 -11.72 10.01
N LEU A 390 -5.02 -12.30 9.22
CA LEU A 390 -5.27 -13.74 9.18
C LEU A 390 -4.01 -14.52 8.82
N ALA A 391 -3.24 -14.06 7.83
CA ALA A 391 -2.00 -14.71 7.43
C ALA A 391 -1.00 -14.82 8.59
N LYS A 392 -0.91 -13.79 9.45
CA LYS A 392 -0.05 -13.80 10.63
C LYS A 392 -0.57 -14.71 11.74
N LYS A 393 -1.87 -14.69 12.02
CA LYS A 393 -2.49 -15.56 13.03
C LYS A 393 -2.38 -17.04 12.64
N VAL A 394 -2.58 -17.36 11.36
CA VAL A 394 -2.39 -18.72 10.85
C VAL A 394 -0.92 -19.15 10.90
N GLU A 395 0.01 -18.27 10.51
CA GLU A 395 1.45 -18.59 10.57
C GLU A 395 1.96 -18.83 12.00
N SER A 396 1.46 -18.07 12.97
CA SER A 396 1.80 -18.22 14.39
C SER A 396 1.08 -19.40 15.07
N GLY A 397 0.08 -19.99 14.41
CA GLY A 397 -0.78 -21.03 14.98
C GLY A 397 -1.82 -20.50 15.97
N GLU A 398 -2.02 -19.17 16.04
CA GLU A 398 -3.06 -18.53 16.85
C GLU A 398 -4.47 -18.78 16.29
N GLU A 399 -4.61 -18.91 14.98
CA GLU A 399 -5.89 -19.16 14.31
C GLU A 399 -5.78 -20.33 13.32
N THR A 400 -6.79 -21.18 13.30
CA THR A 400 -6.99 -22.21 12.26
C THR A 400 -8.29 -21.89 11.54
N ILE A 401 -8.29 -21.99 10.22
CA ILE A 401 -9.47 -21.69 9.40
C ILE A 401 -10.40 -22.91 9.43
N GLU A 402 -11.59 -22.71 9.97
CA GLU A 402 -12.64 -23.74 10.06
C GLU A 402 -13.79 -23.44 9.09
N GLY A 403 -14.53 -24.48 8.70
CA GLY A 403 -15.76 -24.37 7.91
C GLY A 403 -15.57 -24.29 6.38
N ILE A 404 -14.33 -24.21 5.89
CA ILE A 404 -13.98 -24.27 4.46
C ILE A 404 -12.78 -25.20 4.22
N GLU A 405 -12.64 -25.71 3.00
CA GLU A 405 -11.46 -26.47 2.62
C GLU A 405 -10.24 -25.55 2.54
N THR A 406 -9.10 -26.00 3.08
CA THR A 406 -7.82 -25.28 2.99
C THR A 406 -6.72 -26.17 2.42
N ALA A 407 -5.81 -25.57 1.67
CA ALA A 407 -4.59 -26.22 1.19
C ALA A 407 -3.46 -26.05 2.20
N GLN A 408 -2.43 -26.90 2.20
CA GLN A 408 -1.24 -26.60 3.01
C GLN A 408 -0.64 -25.24 2.62
N MET A 409 -0.41 -24.37 3.60
CA MET A 409 0.11 -23.02 3.36
C MET A 409 1.50 -23.11 2.69
N ALA A 410 1.61 -22.62 1.46
CA ALA A 410 2.88 -22.56 0.75
C ALA A 410 3.83 -21.57 1.45
N PRO A 411 5.16 -21.68 1.28
CA PRO A 411 6.05 -20.62 1.71
C PRO A 411 5.80 -19.34 0.91
N ILE A 412 6.04 -18.20 1.55
CA ILE A 412 6.05 -16.89 0.89
C ILE A 412 7.03 -16.88 -0.29
N HIS A 413 6.71 -16.11 -1.32
CA HIS A 413 7.71 -15.84 -2.35
C HIS A 413 8.77 -14.87 -1.84
N ARG A 414 10.03 -15.11 -2.21
CA ARG A 414 11.18 -14.34 -1.74
C ARG A 414 11.68 -13.42 -2.85
N THR A 415 11.05 -12.26 -2.97
CA THR A 415 11.49 -11.20 -3.89
C THR A 415 12.15 -10.08 -3.10
N ARG A 416 13.38 -9.68 -3.45
CA ARG A 416 14.06 -8.54 -2.81
C ARG A 416 14.06 -7.35 -3.77
N SER A 417 13.27 -6.32 -3.46
CA SER A 417 13.19 -5.08 -4.24
C SER A 417 12.51 -3.95 -3.45
N ILE A 418 12.56 -2.72 -3.95
CA ILE A 418 11.82 -1.57 -3.38
C ILE A 418 10.33 -1.54 -3.77
N TRP A 419 9.93 -2.39 -4.71
CA TRP A 419 8.58 -2.41 -5.30
C TRP A 419 7.60 -3.30 -4.52
N TYR A 420 8.15 -4.06 -3.57
CA TYR A 420 7.52 -5.24 -3.02
C TYR A 420 7.55 -5.23 -1.50
#